data_AF-A0A976CS91-F1
#
_entry.id   AF-A0A976CS91-F1
#
_cell.length_a   1.000
_cell.length_b   1.000
_cell.length_c   1.000
_cell.angle_alpha   90.00
_cell.angle_beta   90.00
_cell.angle_gamma   90.00
#
_symmetry.space_group_name_H-M   'P 1'
#
loop_
_entity.id
_entity.type
_entity.pdbx_description
1 polymer ?
#
loop_
_entity_poly.entity_id
_entity_poly.type
_entity_poly.pdbx_seq_one_letter_code
_entity_poly.pdbx_strand_id
1 'polypeptide(L)'
;MIRESLAANARCAAVYVTPSSGVQFIWRTSAGRMVNIATVSGRTAPQWVRIQRVGSSFRAFYSTNGSTWTQFGGSKTISMSTNAFMGQAVTSGTNASLCTGVFSGVIATP
;
A
#
# COMPACT_ATOMS: atom_id res chain seq x y z
N MET A 1 0.29 3.03 3.70
CA MET A 1 1.17 1.90 4.05
C MET A 1 0.91 1.50 5.49
N ILE A 2 0.95 0.19 5.78
CA ILE A 2 1.01 -0.40 7.13
C ILE A 2 2.33 -1.16 7.23
N ARG A 3 3.11 -0.96 8.29
CA ARG A 3 4.40 -1.64 8.51
C ARG A 3 4.60 -2.01 9.97
N GLU A 4 5.24 -3.15 10.20
CA GLU A 4 5.44 -3.70 11.54
C GLU A 4 6.36 -2.83 12.41
N SER A 5 7.43 -2.29 11.81
CA SER A 5 8.40 -1.43 12.52
C SER A 5 9.00 -0.38 11.59
N LEU A 6 9.79 0.53 12.15
CA LEU A 6 10.50 1.58 11.40
C LEU A 6 11.75 1.09 10.67
N ALA A 7 12.16 -0.17 10.86
CA ALA A 7 13.28 -0.77 10.13
C ALA A 7 12.98 -0.85 8.63
N ALA A 8 13.96 -0.51 7.78
CA ALA A 8 13.78 -0.45 6.31
C ALA A 8 13.29 -1.77 5.69
N ASN A 9 13.59 -2.88 6.34
CA ASN A 9 13.28 -4.24 5.89
C ASN A 9 12.04 -4.84 6.58
N ALA A 10 11.25 -4.06 7.34
CA ALA A 10 10.10 -4.55 8.09
C ALA A 10 9.01 -5.18 7.22
N ARG A 11 8.22 -6.10 7.80
CA ARG A 11 6.97 -6.58 7.17
C ARG A 11 6.07 -5.40 6.86
N CYS A 12 5.42 -5.41 5.71
CA CYS A 12 4.59 -4.29 5.27
C CYS A 12 3.48 -4.68 4.30
N ALA A 13 2.49 -3.81 4.20
CA ALA A 13 1.46 -3.77 3.18
C ALA A 13 1.28 -2.31 2.72
N ALA A 14 1.38 -2.04 1.43
CA ALA A 14 1.25 -0.71 0.85
C ALA A 14 0.43 -0.75 -0.43
N VAL A 15 -0.42 0.24 -0.65
CA VAL A 15 -1.05 0.47 -1.95
C VAL A 15 -0.51 1.79 -2.48
N TYR A 16 0.10 1.75 -3.65
CA TYR A 16 0.69 2.91 -4.32
C TYR A 16 0.01 3.15 -5.65
N VAL A 17 -0.07 4.41 -6.04
CA VAL A 17 -0.44 4.83 -7.40
C VAL A 17 0.83 5.30 -8.06
N THR A 18 1.14 4.75 -9.23
CA THR A 18 2.36 5.09 -9.98
C THR A 18 1.97 5.75 -11.31
N PRO A 19 2.83 6.63 -11.87
CA PRO A 19 2.53 7.27 -13.15
C PRO A 19 2.46 6.32 -14.35
N SER A 20 3.18 5.20 -14.30
CA SER A 20 3.34 4.29 -15.45
C SER A 20 2.89 2.86 -15.19
N SER A 21 3.05 2.32 -13.98
CA SER A 21 2.73 0.91 -13.71
C SER A 21 1.27 0.68 -13.35
N GLY A 22 0.56 1.68 -12.83
CA GLY A 22 -0.80 1.51 -12.32
C GLY A 22 -0.94 1.68 -10.81
N VAL A 23 -2.01 1.09 -10.27
CA VAL A 23 -2.17 0.91 -8.83
C VAL A 23 -1.52 -0.40 -8.41
N GLN A 24 -0.60 -0.34 -7.44
CA GLN A 24 0.19 -1.49 -6.99
C GLN A 24 -0.11 -1.81 -5.53
N PHE A 25 -0.40 -3.07 -5.25
CA PHE A 25 -0.37 -3.62 -3.90
C PHE A 25 1.00 -4.26 -3.69
N ILE A 26 1.75 -3.70 -2.75
CA ILE A 26 3.09 -4.14 -2.40
C ILE A 26 3.06 -4.71 -0.99
N TRP A 27 3.62 -5.90 -0.79
CA TRP A 27 3.69 -6.49 0.55
C TRP A 27 4.95 -7.29 0.82
N ARG A 28 5.34 -7.36 2.09
CA ARG A 28 6.44 -8.18 2.59
C ARG A 28 5.95 -9.04 3.75
N THR A 29 6.01 -10.36 3.58
CA THR A 29 5.55 -11.35 4.58
C THR A 29 6.57 -11.60 5.69
N SER A 30 7.86 -11.53 5.37
CA SER A 30 8.97 -11.75 6.31
C SER A 30 9.98 -10.61 6.23
N ALA A 31 10.45 -10.15 7.38
CA ALA A 31 11.49 -9.11 7.43
C ALA A 31 12.73 -9.54 6.63
N GLY A 32 13.35 -8.59 5.93
CA GLY A 32 14.54 -8.84 5.11
C GLY A 32 14.29 -9.46 3.72
N ARG A 33 13.06 -9.90 3.40
CA ARG A 33 12.74 -10.44 2.07
C ARG A 33 12.36 -9.35 1.07
N MET A 34 12.46 -9.68 -0.23
CA MET A 34 11.91 -8.85 -1.29
C MET A 34 10.39 -8.67 -1.10
N VAL A 35 9.89 -7.54 -1.59
CA VAL A 35 8.45 -7.31 -1.64
C VAL A 35 7.84 -8.14 -2.77
N ASN A 36 6.59 -8.51 -2.59
CA ASN A 36 5.73 -9.04 -3.64
C ASN A 36 4.85 -7.88 -4.14
N ILE A 37 4.43 -7.97 -5.40
CA ILE A 37 3.65 -6.93 -6.05
C ILE A 37 2.48 -7.56 -6.81
N ALA A 38 1.31 -6.95 -6.69
CA ALA A 38 0.18 -7.15 -7.60
C ALA A 38 -0.20 -5.80 -8.19
N THR A 39 -0.49 -5.75 -9.48
CA THR A 39 -0.68 -4.49 -10.21
C THR A 39 -2.01 -4.48 -10.96
N VAL A 40 -2.71 -3.35 -10.90
CA VAL A 40 -3.79 -3.00 -11.82
C VAL A 40 -3.25 -1.93 -12.76
N SER A 41 -2.98 -2.31 -14.01
CA SER A 41 -2.42 -1.41 -15.03
C SER A 41 -3.46 -0.41 -15.55
N GLY A 42 -2.99 0.59 -16.32
CA GLY A 42 -3.87 1.57 -16.98
C GLY A 42 -4.55 2.56 -16.03
N ARG A 43 -4.02 2.73 -14.82
CA ARG A 43 -4.53 3.66 -13.81
C ARG A 43 -3.44 4.64 -13.38
N THR A 44 -3.78 5.91 -13.31
CA THR A 44 -2.86 6.97 -12.85
C THR A 44 -3.56 7.84 -11.83
N ALA A 45 -2.78 8.63 -11.08
CA ALA A 45 -3.34 9.58 -10.12
C ALA A 45 -4.26 10.61 -10.83
N PRO A 46 -5.34 11.06 -10.17
CA PRO A 46 -5.77 10.71 -8.81
C PRO A 46 -6.49 9.35 -8.76
N GLN A 47 -6.24 8.58 -7.69
CA GLN A 47 -7.02 7.38 -7.35
C GLN A 47 -7.22 7.34 -5.84
N TRP A 48 -8.37 6.82 -5.42
CA TRP A 48 -8.58 6.42 -4.04
C TRP A 48 -7.94 5.05 -3.83
N VAL A 49 -7.22 4.89 -2.72
CA VAL A 49 -6.57 3.65 -2.33
C VAL A 49 -6.95 3.28 -0.90
N ARG A 50 -7.07 1.99 -0.62
CA ARG A 50 -7.42 1.49 0.70
C ARG A 50 -6.67 0.20 1.00
N ILE A 51 -6.22 0.09 2.24
CA ILE A 51 -5.75 -1.16 2.82
C ILE A 51 -6.66 -1.49 3.98
N GLN A 52 -7.14 -2.73 4.02
CA GLN A 52 -7.87 -3.27 5.18
C GLN A 52 -7.01 -4.34 5.83
N ARG A 53 -6.79 -4.21 7.14
CA ARG A 53 -6.17 -5.24 7.98
C ARG A 53 -7.24 -5.85 8.88
N VAL A 54 -7.37 -7.17 8.89
CA VAL A 54 -8.20 -7.93 9.84
C VAL A 54 -7.33 -9.03 10.44
N GLY A 55 -6.89 -8.86 11.68
CA GLY A 55 -5.83 -9.69 12.28
C GLY A 55 -4.56 -9.66 11.43
N SER A 56 -4.20 -10.81 10.86
CA SER A 56 -3.05 -10.98 9.94
C SER A 56 -3.42 -10.87 8.46
N SER A 57 -4.71 -10.70 8.13
CA SER A 57 -5.20 -10.64 6.76
C SER A 57 -5.20 -9.21 6.23
N PHE A 58 -4.49 -8.97 5.12
CA PHE A 58 -4.42 -7.69 4.43
C PHE A 58 -5.10 -7.77 3.07
N ARG A 59 -5.97 -6.81 2.79
CA ARG A 59 -6.66 -6.65 1.51
C ARG A 59 -6.41 -5.27 0.95
N ALA A 60 -6.16 -5.20 -0.36
CA ALA A 60 -5.91 -3.97 -1.08
C ALA A 60 -7.09 -3.64 -2.00
N PHE A 61 -7.46 -2.36 -2.01
CA PHE A 61 -8.55 -1.85 -2.83
C PHE A 61 -8.15 -0.54 -3.49
N TYR A 62 -8.78 -0.27 -4.63
CA TYR A 62 -8.72 1.03 -5.30
C TYR A 62 -10.12 1.49 -5.69
N SER A 63 -10.27 2.77 -5.98
CA SER A 63 -11.53 3.36 -6.44
C SER A 63 -11.28 4.62 -7.25
N THR A 64 -12.12 4.85 -8.25
CA THR A 64 -12.14 6.09 -9.05
C THR A 64 -13.05 7.17 -8.47
N ASN A 65 -13.97 6.79 -7.57
CA ASN A 65 -15.01 7.69 -7.03
C ASN A 65 -15.02 7.78 -5.49
N GLY A 66 -14.23 6.96 -4.78
CA GLY A 66 -14.14 6.94 -3.32
C GLY A 66 -15.26 6.18 -2.62
N SER A 67 -16.30 5.76 -3.34
CA SER A 67 -17.48 5.06 -2.81
C SER A 67 -17.55 3.60 -3.25
N THR A 68 -17.25 3.31 -4.51
CA THR A 68 -17.22 1.96 -5.08
C THR A 68 -15.79 1.43 -5.05
N TRP A 69 -15.55 0.35 -4.30
CA TRP A 69 -14.21 -0.19 -4.08
C TRP A 69 -14.00 -1.51 -4.81
N THR A 70 -12.94 -1.60 -5.60
CA THR A 70 -12.52 -2.83 -6.26
C THR A 70 -11.34 -3.43 -5.50
N GLN A 71 -11.52 -4.65 -4.97
CA GLN A 71 -10.41 -5.41 -4.39
C GLN A 71 -9.51 -5.94 -5.52
N PHE A 72 -8.20 -5.98 -5.28
CA PHE A 72 -7.24 -6.57 -6.20
C PHE A 72 -6.10 -7.28 -5.46
N GLY A 73 -5.34 -8.11 -6.16
CA GLY A 73 -4.20 -8.87 -5.60
C GLY A 73 -4.58 -10.02 -4.65
N GLY A 74 -5.85 -10.18 -4.29
CA GLY A 74 -6.33 -11.17 -3.31
C GLY A 74 -5.94 -10.82 -1.87
N SER A 75 -6.48 -11.58 -0.91
CA SER A 75 -6.08 -11.44 0.50
C SER A 75 -4.65 -11.97 0.71
N LYS A 76 -3.86 -11.28 1.55
CA LYS A 76 -2.50 -11.68 1.92
C LYS A 76 -2.38 -11.82 3.43
N THR A 77 -1.85 -12.95 3.87
CA THR A 77 -1.52 -13.18 5.28
C THR A 77 -0.14 -12.62 5.58
N ILE A 78 -0.07 -11.62 6.43
CA ILE A 78 1.16 -10.97 6.89
C ILE A 78 1.10 -10.90 8.42
N SER A 79 1.84 -11.77 9.09
CA SER A 79 1.85 -11.84 10.55
C SER A 79 2.71 -10.72 11.14
N MET A 80 2.09 -9.56 11.36
CA MET A 80 2.66 -8.44 12.10
C MET A 80 2.26 -8.50 13.59
N SER A 81 3.05 -7.87 14.45
CA SER A 81 2.63 -7.52 15.81
C SER A 81 1.29 -6.78 15.86
N THR A 82 0.60 -6.83 17.01
CA THR A 82 -0.66 -6.10 17.23
C THR A 82 -0.48 -4.61 16.93
N ASN A 83 0.54 -4.02 17.53
CA ASN A 83 0.96 -2.65 17.22
C ASN A 83 1.73 -2.63 15.90
N ALA A 84 1.31 -1.75 14.99
CA ALA A 84 1.97 -1.50 13.71
C ALA A 84 1.82 -0.01 13.37
N PHE A 85 2.68 0.48 12.50
CA PHE A 85 2.61 1.86 12.01
C PHE A 85 1.75 1.92 10.75
N MET A 86 0.85 2.89 10.67
CA MET A 86 0.08 3.19 9.46
C MET A 86 0.25 4.66 9.07
N GLY A 87 0.35 4.93 7.78
CA GLY A 87 0.50 6.30 7.28
C GLY A 87 0.66 6.39 5.76
N GLN A 88 0.77 7.62 5.26
CA GLN A 88 1.06 7.91 3.86
C GLN A 88 2.55 7.69 3.58
N ALA A 89 2.87 7.30 2.36
CA ALA A 89 4.25 7.10 1.93
C ALA A 89 4.40 7.58 0.49
N VAL A 90 5.51 8.28 0.22
CA VAL A 90 5.89 8.79 -1.09
C VAL A 90 7.30 8.33 -1.37
N THR A 91 7.54 7.88 -2.59
CA THR A 91 8.87 7.51 -3.07
C THR A 91 8.96 7.80 -4.56
N SER A 92 10.11 8.28 -5.02
CA SER A 92 10.41 8.45 -6.44
C SER A 92 10.84 7.14 -7.09
N GLY A 93 11.04 6.08 -6.30
CA GLY A 93 11.59 4.80 -6.76
C GLY A 93 13.08 4.86 -7.09
N THR A 94 13.74 6.01 -6.93
CA THR A 94 15.17 6.21 -7.20
C THR A 94 15.79 7.12 -6.15
N ASN A 95 17.11 7.06 -6.01
CA ASN A 95 17.85 7.99 -5.14
C ASN A 95 18.30 9.25 -5.89
N ALA A 96 18.00 9.35 -7.20
CA ALA A 96 18.51 10.40 -8.09
C ALA A 96 17.55 11.59 -8.24
N SER A 97 16.25 11.38 -7.98
CA SER A 97 15.22 12.39 -8.21
C SER A 97 14.24 12.44 -7.05
N LEU A 98 13.75 13.64 -6.75
CA LEU A 98 12.64 13.83 -5.82
C LEU A 98 11.30 13.62 -6.56
N CYS A 99 10.26 13.26 -5.81
CA CYS A 99 8.89 13.29 -6.30
C CYS A 99 7.96 13.87 -5.22
N THR A 100 6.81 14.36 -5.68
CA THR A 100 5.76 14.89 -4.81
C THR A 100 4.51 14.03 -4.94
N GLY A 101 3.98 13.58 -3.82
CA GLY A 101 2.67 12.93 -3.74
C GLY A 101 1.72 13.81 -2.94
N VAL A 102 0.51 14.03 -3.46
CA VAL A 102 -0.54 14.79 -2.78
C VAL A 102 -1.62 13.82 -2.31
N PHE A 103 -1.98 13.89 -1.03
CA PHE A 103 -3.02 13.08 -0.42
C PHE A 103 -4.17 13.96 0.05
N SER A 104 -5.40 13.48 -0.14
CA SER A 104 -6.61 14.09 0.39
C SER A 104 -7.58 12.98 0.84
N GLY A 105 -8.56 13.34 1.69
CA GLY A 105 -9.57 12.37 2.16
C GLY A 105 -9.03 11.20 2.98
N VAL A 106 -7.98 11.45 3.79
CA VAL A 106 -7.36 10.41 4.62
C VAL A 106 -8.27 10.04 5.78
N ILE A 107 -8.64 8.76 5.86
CA ILE A 107 -9.45 8.21 6.96
C ILE A 107 -8.76 6.94 7.47
N ALA A 108 -8.67 6.81 8.79
CA ALA A 108 -8.24 5.62 9.49
C ALA A 108 -9.32 5.21 10.50
N THR A 109 -9.80 3.98 10.41
CA THR A 109 -10.79 3.41 11.33
C THR A 109 -10.26 2.11 11.92
N PRO A 110 -10.59 1.79 13.18
CA PRO A 110 -10.31 0.48 13.78
C PRO A 110 -10.89 -0.69 12.99
#